data_AF-A0A3N5M585-F1
#
_entry.id   AF-A0A3N5M585-F1
#
_cell.length_a   1.000
_cell.length_b   1.000
_cell.length_c   1.000
_cell.angle_alpha   90.00
_cell.angle_beta   90.00
_cell.angle_gamma   90.00
#
_symmetry.space_group_name_H-M   'P 1'
#
loop_
_entity.id
_entity.type
_entity.pdbx_description
1 polymer ?
#
loop_
_entity_poly.entity_id
_entity_poly.type
_entity_poly.pdbx_seq_one_letter_code
_entity_poly.pdbx_strand_id
1 'polypeptide(L)'
;MNIKPALKQLLGDLPYTAEAYWYLRQAGKPLTKKFSMERVEKVLPQWRSQVEASPLRSQAGKRVMIFTTLRYWIEHGALLGLSLAGLGNEVTLVYLPYASWKLPMDRFDLRRQNAYAQGVLKLAEPALKIVSMPGIKPAELPSALEDLVQDNALRDTQYSLQVEAVDRQSELYRLRLQRDREAACAALAWMNNNRPDVVVIPNGSILEFGAVYQAARFLGLPVVTYEFGEQRNRIWLAQNAEVMRQDTDGLWRSRKHLPLAPEQMDQARTLFASRQRASLWENFARRWQGVPSEGGEKVRQALGLDARPIVLLATNIIGDSLTLTPGVQ
;
A
#
# COMPACT_ATOMS: atom_id res chain seq x y z
N MET A 1 11.76 4.80 31.88
CA MET A 1 13.04 5.54 31.83
C MET A 1 13.26 5.98 30.39
N ASN A 2 13.20 7.28 30.12
CA ASN A 2 13.29 7.83 28.77
C ASN A 2 14.76 7.77 28.32
N ILE A 3 15.09 6.92 27.35
CA ILE A 3 16.46 6.83 26.81
C ILE A 3 16.71 8.11 26.01
N LYS A 4 17.76 8.86 26.34
CA LYS A 4 18.14 10.09 25.62
C LYS A 4 18.38 9.78 24.13
N PRO A 5 18.00 10.67 23.19
CA PRO A 5 18.09 10.41 21.73
C PRO A 5 19.48 9.96 21.25
N ALA A 6 20.55 10.59 21.74
CA ALA A 6 21.93 10.21 21.39
C ALA A 6 22.28 8.77 21.80
N LEU A 7 21.74 8.31 22.94
CA LEU A 7 21.95 6.95 23.42
C LEU A 7 21.15 5.94 22.59
N LYS A 8 19.96 6.29 22.09
CA LYS A 8 19.20 5.44 21.17
C LYS A 8 19.95 5.22 19.84
N GLN A 9 20.56 6.27 19.30
CA GLN A 9 21.31 6.16 18.04
C GLN A 9 22.48 5.17 18.18
N LEU A 10 23.29 5.34 19.23
CA LEU A 10 24.41 4.45 19.53
C LEU A 10 23.96 3.00 19.78
N LEU A 11 22.88 2.81 20.56
CA LEU A 11 22.31 1.48 20.79
C LEU A 11 21.71 0.87 19.52
N GLY A 12 21.17 1.68 18.62
CA GLY A 12 20.59 1.22 17.35
C GLY A 12 21.60 0.61 16.39
N ASP A 13 22.86 1.06 16.46
CA ASP A 13 23.95 0.58 15.60
C ASP A 13 24.67 -0.67 16.18
N LEU A 14 24.49 -0.98 17.47
CA LEU A 14 25.07 -2.17 18.09
C LEU A 14 24.22 -3.43 17.80
N PRO A 15 24.82 -4.57 17.41
CA PRO A 15 24.10 -5.83 17.25
C PRO A 15 23.42 -6.27 18.55
N TYR A 16 22.23 -6.88 18.44
CA TYR A 16 21.46 -7.51 19.54
C TYR A 16 21.00 -6.64 20.71
N THR A 17 21.40 -5.36 20.80
CA THR A 17 21.04 -4.45 21.90
C THR A 17 19.54 -4.10 21.94
N ALA A 18 18.96 -3.78 20.79
CA ALA A 18 17.54 -3.47 20.65
C ALA A 18 16.66 -4.69 20.98
N GLU A 19 17.08 -5.86 20.49
CA GLU A 19 16.42 -7.14 20.71
C GLU A 19 16.52 -7.56 22.18
N ALA A 20 17.71 -7.49 22.79
CA ALA A 20 17.91 -7.78 24.20
C ALA A 20 17.11 -6.82 25.10
N TYR A 21 17.09 -5.52 24.77
CA TYR A 21 16.25 -4.56 25.49
C TYR A 21 14.76 -4.91 25.39
N TRP A 22 14.30 -5.30 24.21
CA TRP A 22 12.93 -5.74 24.01
C TRP A 22 12.62 -7.00 24.83
N TYR A 23 13.44 -8.05 24.75
CA TYR A 23 13.26 -9.28 25.51
C TYR A 23 13.23 -9.05 27.02
N LEU A 24 14.11 -8.20 27.55
CA LEU A 24 14.25 -7.97 28.99
C LEU A 24 13.21 -7.01 29.56
N ARG A 25 12.65 -6.08 28.78
CA ARG A 25 11.79 -5.01 29.31
C ARG A 25 10.41 -4.88 28.68
N GLN A 26 10.20 -5.39 27.47
CA GLN A 26 8.95 -5.17 26.71
C GLN A 26 8.52 -6.36 25.86
N ALA A 27 8.90 -7.57 26.25
CA ALA A 27 8.51 -8.79 25.54
C ALA A 27 6.98 -8.83 25.34
N GLY A 28 6.55 -9.08 24.11
CA GLY A 28 5.14 -9.23 23.74
C GLY A 28 4.32 -7.93 23.65
N LYS A 29 4.91 -6.74 23.81
CA LYS A 29 4.15 -5.46 23.73
C LYS A 29 4.59 -4.59 22.55
N PRO A 30 3.65 -3.92 21.84
CA PRO A 30 3.99 -2.96 20.79
C PRO A 30 4.59 -1.68 21.39
N LEU A 31 5.47 -1.02 20.64
CA LEU A 31 6.04 0.27 21.03
C LEU A 31 4.99 1.37 21.07
N THR A 32 4.04 1.33 20.14
CA THR A 32 2.94 2.30 20.05
C THR A 32 1.64 1.58 19.70
N LYS A 33 0.51 2.13 20.14
CA LYS A 33 -0.82 1.60 19.75
C LYS A 33 -1.05 1.63 18.23
N LYS A 34 -0.36 2.53 17.51
CA LYS A 34 -0.43 2.64 16.03
C LYS A 34 0.12 1.40 15.32
N PHE A 35 0.94 0.58 16.00
CA PHE A 35 1.52 -0.66 15.48
C PHE A 35 1.23 -1.85 16.42
N SER A 36 -0.02 -2.03 16.85
CA SER A 36 -0.41 -3.23 17.62
C SER A 36 -0.78 -4.39 16.67
N MET A 37 -0.22 -5.58 16.91
CA MET A 37 -0.51 -6.81 16.16
C MET A 37 -1.34 -7.82 16.96
N GLU A 38 -1.94 -7.41 18.09
CA GLU A 38 -2.72 -8.29 18.98
C GLU A 38 -3.85 -9.06 18.26
N ARG A 39 -4.52 -8.42 17.29
CA ARG A 39 -5.56 -9.10 16.49
C ARG A 39 -4.95 -10.24 15.67
N VAL A 40 -3.85 -9.96 14.98
CA VAL A 40 -3.12 -10.93 14.15
C VAL A 40 -2.63 -12.09 15.00
N GLU A 41 -2.01 -11.79 16.15
CA GLU A 41 -1.53 -12.80 17.10
C GLU A 41 -2.64 -13.77 17.54
N LYS A 42 -3.85 -13.27 17.80
CA LYS A 42 -5.00 -14.09 18.21
C LYS A 42 -5.54 -15.00 17.10
N VAL A 43 -5.54 -14.54 15.85
CA VAL A 43 -6.19 -15.26 14.72
C VAL A 43 -5.23 -16.11 13.90
N LEU A 44 -3.93 -15.81 13.93
CA LEU A 44 -2.91 -16.52 13.15
C LEU A 44 -2.92 -18.05 13.35
N PRO A 45 -3.03 -18.59 14.58
CA PRO A 45 -3.07 -20.04 14.78
C PRO A 45 -4.25 -20.70 14.06
N GLN A 46 -5.42 -20.04 14.03
CA GLN A 46 -6.60 -20.54 13.34
C GLN A 46 -6.39 -20.53 11.82
N TRP A 47 -5.86 -19.44 11.26
CA TRP A 47 -5.55 -19.37 9.83
C TRP A 47 -4.53 -20.44 9.42
N ARG A 48 -3.50 -20.68 10.24
CA ARG A 48 -2.53 -21.75 9.98
C ARG A 48 -3.19 -23.13 9.97
N SER A 49 -4.07 -23.41 10.92
CA SER A 49 -4.82 -24.68 10.95
C SER A 49 -5.69 -24.87 9.70
N GLN A 50 -6.30 -23.80 9.17
CA GLN A 50 -7.05 -23.86 7.91
C GLN A 50 -6.16 -24.16 6.70
N VAL A 51 -4.95 -23.60 6.67
CA VAL A 51 -3.95 -23.95 5.65
C VAL A 51 -3.56 -25.43 5.76
N GLU A 52 -3.31 -25.91 6.98
CA GLU A 52 -2.95 -27.31 7.24
C GLU A 52 -4.05 -28.29 6.81
N ALA A 53 -5.32 -27.92 6.97
CA ALA A 53 -6.47 -28.71 6.56
C ALA A 53 -6.83 -28.60 5.06
N SER A 54 -6.18 -27.72 4.30
CA SER A 54 -6.53 -27.49 2.89
C SER A 54 -6.14 -28.69 2.02
N PRO A 55 -7.07 -29.26 1.23
CA PRO A 55 -6.74 -30.35 0.29
C PRO A 55 -5.90 -29.87 -0.90
N LEU A 56 -5.79 -28.56 -1.11
CA LEU A 56 -5.02 -27.96 -2.20
C LEU A 56 -3.55 -27.70 -1.81
N ARG A 57 -3.20 -27.83 -0.53
CA ARG A 57 -1.86 -27.48 -0.02
C ARG A 57 -0.74 -28.30 -0.65
N SER A 58 -1.00 -29.55 -1.04
CA SER A 58 -0.02 -30.44 -1.66
C SER A 58 0.10 -30.25 -3.18
N GLN A 59 -0.69 -29.36 -3.79
CA GLN A 59 -0.59 -29.07 -5.21
C GLN A 59 0.69 -28.29 -5.51
N ALA A 60 1.27 -28.53 -6.68
CA ALA A 60 2.41 -27.75 -7.16
C ALA A 60 1.98 -26.31 -7.44
N GLY A 61 2.37 -25.38 -6.56
CA GLY A 61 2.13 -23.95 -6.72
C GLY A 61 3.36 -23.18 -7.17
N LYS A 62 3.25 -21.85 -7.12
CA LYS A 62 4.33 -20.91 -7.44
C LYS A 62 5.10 -20.51 -6.18
N ARG A 63 6.34 -20.06 -6.36
CA ARG A 63 7.09 -19.32 -5.36
C ARG A 63 6.64 -17.86 -5.38
N VAL A 64 5.86 -17.48 -4.39
CA VAL A 64 5.24 -16.15 -4.28
C VAL A 64 6.00 -15.33 -3.25
N MET A 65 6.48 -14.16 -3.66
CA MET A 65 6.91 -13.13 -2.71
C MET A 65 5.76 -12.15 -2.50
N ILE A 66 5.31 -11.96 -1.27
CA ILE A 66 4.41 -10.87 -0.91
C ILE A 66 5.23 -9.81 -0.18
N PHE A 67 5.18 -8.57 -0.64
CA PHE A 67 5.78 -7.44 0.08
C PHE A 67 4.71 -6.59 0.77
N THR A 68 4.91 -6.27 2.06
CA THR A 68 4.03 -5.37 2.80
C THR A 68 4.76 -4.41 3.74
N THR A 69 4.13 -3.28 4.04
CA THR A 69 4.58 -2.31 5.04
C THR A 69 3.34 -1.68 5.69
N LEU A 70 3.46 -1.13 6.89
CA LEU A 70 2.33 -0.64 7.71
C LEU A 70 1.48 -1.78 8.29
N ARG A 71 1.02 -1.57 9.54
CA ARG A 71 0.30 -2.57 10.35
C ARG A 71 -0.83 -3.29 9.60
N TYR A 72 -1.70 -2.54 8.95
CA TYR A 72 -2.91 -3.08 8.33
C TYR A 72 -2.62 -3.87 7.06
N TRP A 73 -1.62 -3.45 6.28
CA TRP A 73 -1.16 -4.20 5.12
C TRP A 73 -0.34 -5.42 5.53
N ILE A 74 0.43 -5.38 6.62
CA ILE A 74 1.10 -6.57 7.16
C ILE A 74 0.06 -7.62 7.59
N GLU A 75 -0.99 -7.21 8.31
CA GLU A 75 -2.11 -8.08 8.67
C GLU A 75 -2.77 -8.69 7.43
N HIS A 76 -3.08 -7.85 6.44
CA HIS A 76 -3.71 -8.31 5.22
C HIS A 76 -2.79 -9.22 4.37
N GLY A 77 -1.50 -8.90 4.29
CA GLY A 77 -0.50 -9.71 3.61
C GLY A 77 -0.26 -11.07 4.26
N ALA A 78 -0.34 -11.16 5.60
CA ALA A 78 -0.29 -12.44 6.30
C ALA A 78 -1.51 -13.31 5.98
N LEU A 79 -2.72 -12.72 5.96
CA LEU A 79 -3.95 -13.43 5.57
C LEU A 79 -3.87 -13.90 4.11
N LEU A 80 -3.52 -13.01 3.19
CA LEU A 80 -3.37 -13.35 1.77
C LEU A 80 -2.30 -14.43 1.56
N GLY A 81 -1.17 -14.30 2.25
CA GLY A 81 -0.06 -15.26 2.15
C GLY A 81 -0.43 -16.64 2.65
N LEU A 82 -1.12 -16.75 3.78
CA LEU A 82 -1.65 -18.02 4.26
C LEU A 82 -2.71 -18.58 3.30
N SER A 83 -3.59 -17.74 2.76
CA SER A 83 -4.59 -18.18 1.77
C SER A 83 -3.91 -18.78 0.53
N LEU A 84 -2.90 -18.11 -0.02
CA LEU A 84 -2.13 -18.61 -1.17
C LEU A 84 -1.33 -19.89 -0.83
N ALA A 85 -0.79 -19.98 0.38
CA ALA A 85 -0.13 -21.20 0.85
C ALA A 85 -1.11 -22.38 0.97
N GLY A 86 -2.34 -22.12 1.44
CA GLY A 86 -3.43 -23.09 1.43
C GLY A 86 -3.81 -23.58 0.04
N LEU A 87 -3.56 -22.79 -1.01
CA LEU A 87 -3.74 -23.15 -2.41
C LEU A 87 -2.52 -23.87 -3.03
N GLY A 88 -1.52 -24.26 -2.23
CA GLY A 88 -0.34 -25.02 -2.67
C GLY A 88 0.87 -24.17 -3.07
N ASN A 89 0.83 -22.85 -2.87
CA ASN A 89 1.97 -21.98 -3.22
C ASN A 89 3.03 -21.95 -2.10
N GLU A 90 4.28 -21.77 -2.50
CA GLU A 90 5.38 -21.48 -1.57
C GLU A 90 5.44 -19.96 -1.34
N VAL A 91 4.90 -19.50 -0.22
CA VAL A 91 4.75 -18.07 0.02
C VAL A 91 5.79 -17.55 1.00
N THR A 92 6.48 -16.48 0.62
CA THR A 92 7.31 -15.66 1.53
C THR A 92 6.69 -14.29 1.73
N LEU A 93 6.36 -13.96 2.98
CA LEU A 93 5.97 -12.61 3.38
C LEU A 93 7.23 -11.81 3.76
N VAL A 94 7.59 -10.87 2.90
CA VAL A 94 8.63 -9.87 3.16
C VAL A 94 7.97 -8.60 3.70
N TYR A 95 8.45 -8.06 4.83
CA TYR A 95 7.80 -6.90 5.43
C TYR A 95 8.74 -5.81 5.96
N LEU A 96 8.25 -4.57 5.97
CA LEU A 96 8.81 -3.43 6.70
C LEU A 96 7.89 -3.02 7.86
N PRO A 97 8.36 -3.02 9.12
CA PRO A 97 7.52 -2.74 10.27
C PRO A 97 7.45 -1.23 10.54
N TYR A 98 6.97 -0.43 9.59
CA TYR A 98 6.69 0.99 9.86
C TYR A 98 5.28 1.21 10.41
N ALA A 99 5.12 2.18 11.32
CA ALA A 99 3.81 2.56 11.85
C ALA A 99 3.17 3.74 11.10
N SER A 100 4.00 4.52 10.40
CA SER A 100 3.60 5.72 9.66
C SER A 100 4.58 5.93 8.51
N TRP A 101 4.06 6.36 7.37
CA TRP A 101 4.86 6.73 6.21
C TRP A 101 5.31 8.20 6.23
N LYS A 102 4.71 9.04 7.08
CA LYS A 102 5.00 10.49 7.20
C LYS A 102 5.99 10.83 8.30
N LEU A 103 6.16 9.94 9.28
CA LEU A 103 6.96 10.22 10.47
C LEU A 103 8.28 9.43 10.43
N PRO A 104 9.42 10.08 10.75
CA PRO A 104 10.68 9.37 10.90
C PRO A 104 10.59 8.40 12.09
N MET A 105 11.42 7.37 12.05
CA MET A 105 11.58 6.40 13.13
C MET A 105 13.06 6.07 13.22
N ASP A 106 13.64 6.19 14.42
CA ASP A 106 15.04 5.85 14.63
C ASP A 106 15.27 4.34 14.52
N ARG A 107 16.52 3.95 14.22
CA ARG A 107 16.91 2.54 14.00
C ARG A 107 16.64 1.66 15.22
N PHE A 108 16.83 2.18 16.43
CA PHE A 108 16.63 1.40 17.66
C PHE A 108 15.16 1.06 17.86
N ASP A 109 14.27 2.05 17.71
CA ASP A 109 12.84 1.82 17.79
C ASP A 109 12.33 0.99 16.60
N LEU A 110 12.89 1.13 15.40
CA LEU A 110 12.57 0.27 14.26
C LEU A 110 12.92 -1.20 14.54
N ARG A 111 14.11 -1.49 15.10
CA ARG A 111 14.54 -2.86 15.44
C ARG A 111 13.68 -3.49 16.54
N ARG A 112 13.29 -2.71 17.54
CA ARG A 112 12.36 -3.18 18.58
C ARG A 112 10.97 -3.46 18.02
N GLN A 113 10.44 -2.58 17.17
CA GLN A 113 9.17 -2.82 16.50
C GLN A 113 9.23 -4.04 15.58
N ASN A 114 10.37 -4.25 14.93
CA ASN A 114 10.63 -5.42 14.11
C ASN A 114 10.66 -6.71 14.94
N ALA A 115 11.33 -6.73 16.08
CA ALA A 115 11.36 -7.89 16.98
C ALA A 115 9.96 -8.28 17.45
N TYR A 116 9.14 -7.29 17.82
CA TYR A 116 7.73 -7.52 18.14
C TYR A 116 6.94 -8.11 16.96
N ALA A 117 7.04 -7.49 15.77
CA ALA A 117 6.35 -7.98 14.57
C ALA A 117 6.77 -9.40 14.22
N GLN A 118 8.07 -9.70 14.30
CA GLN A 118 8.62 -11.00 13.98
C GLN A 118 8.15 -12.06 14.97
N GLY A 119 8.07 -11.75 16.27
CA GLY A 119 7.54 -12.64 17.29
C GLY A 119 6.10 -13.07 17.00
N VAL A 120 5.25 -12.13 16.56
CA VAL A 120 3.86 -12.42 16.18
C VAL A 120 3.77 -13.18 14.85
N LEU A 121 4.44 -12.70 13.80
CA LEU A 121 4.34 -13.27 12.46
C LEU A 121 4.89 -14.69 12.36
N LYS A 122 5.90 -15.05 13.17
CA LYS A 122 6.44 -16.42 13.22
C LYS A 122 5.41 -17.48 13.63
N LEU A 123 4.28 -17.09 14.23
CA LEU A 123 3.16 -18.03 14.47
C LEU A 123 2.57 -18.59 13.18
N ALA A 124 2.77 -17.92 12.03
CA ALA A 124 2.36 -18.39 10.71
C ALA A 124 3.31 -19.45 10.11
N GLU A 125 4.52 -19.61 10.65
CA GLU A 125 5.46 -20.64 10.19
C GLU A 125 5.00 -22.05 10.63
N PRO A 126 5.28 -23.09 9.82
CA PRO A 126 6.00 -23.08 8.55
C PRO A 126 5.11 -22.78 7.32
N ALA A 127 3.81 -22.54 7.50
CA ALA A 127 2.87 -22.35 6.38
C ALA A 127 3.15 -21.09 5.56
N LEU A 128 3.70 -20.05 6.18
CA LEU A 128 4.11 -18.81 5.54
C LEU A 128 5.52 -18.44 5.99
N LYS A 129 6.48 -18.36 5.07
CA LYS A 129 7.87 -17.98 5.39
C LYS A 129 7.93 -16.49 5.71
N ILE A 130 8.53 -16.11 6.84
CA ILE A 130 8.57 -14.72 7.28
C ILE A 130 9.97 -14.12 7.08
N VAL A 131 10.06 -13.02 6.33
CA VAL A 131 11.30 -12.28 6.11
C VAL A 131 11.13 -10.82 6.52
N SER A 132 11.96 -10.41 7.46
CA SER A 132 12.07 -9.01 7.88
C SER A 132 13.02 -8.26 6.95
N MET A 133 12.53 -7.22 6.27
CA MET A 133 13.31 -6.47 5.30
C MET A 133 14.48 -5.67 5.90
N PRO A 134 14.39 -5.05 7.10
CA PRO A 134 15.53 -4.36 7.72
C PRO A 134 16.74 -5.25 7.99
N GLY A 135 16.58 -6.59 8.02
CA GLY A 135 17.67 -7.54 8.18
C GLY A 135 18.37 -7.96 6.88
N ILE A 136 17.92 -7.45 5.73
CA ILE A 136 18.46 -7.81 4.41
C ILE A 136 19.67 -6.93 4.11
N LYS A 137 20.79 -7.56 3.74
CA LYS A 137 21.96 -6.83 3.25
C LYS A 137 21.59 -6.13 1.93
N PRO A 138 21.67 -4.78 1.86
CA PRO A 138 21.23 -4.04 0.68
C PRO A 138 22.14 -4.30 -0.52
N ALA A 139 21.56 -4.32 -1.71
CA ALA A 139 22.29 -4.25 -2.97
C ALA A 139 22.54 -2.78 -3.36
N GLU A 140 23.52 -2.57 -4.23
CA GLU A 140 23.66 -1.29 -4.93
C GLU A 140 22.53 -1.11 -5.94
N LEU A 141 21.99 0.11 -6.03
CA LEU A 141 20.91 0.43 -6.95
C LEU A 141 21.50 0.84 -8.31
N PRO A 142 21.13 0.17 -9.42
CA PRO A 142 21.45 0.64 -10.76
C PRO A 142 20.86 2.03 -11.02
N SER A 143 21.54 2.88 -11.79
CA SER A 143 21.11 4.26 -12.05
C SER A 143 19.68 4.36 -12.58
N ALA A 144 19.30 3.52 -13.53
CA ALA A 144 17.94 3.48 -14.08
C ALA A 144 16.86 3.16 -13.01
N LEU A 145 17.20 2.39 -11.98
CA LEU A 145 16.30 2.11 -10.87
C LEU A 145 16.29 3.24 -9.83
N GLU A 146 17.43 3.92 -9.63
CA GLU A 146 17.53 5.09 -8.76
C GLU A 146 16.61 6.22 -9.24
N ASP A 147 16.56 6.49 -10.55
CA ASP A 147 15.66 7.51 -11.13
C ASP A 147 14.18 7.17 -10.86
N LEU A 148 13.79 5.90 -11.07
CA LEU A 148 12.43 5.42 -10.80
C LEU A 148 12.06 5.53 -9.31
N VAL A 149 13.03 5.32 -8.41
CA VAL A 149 12.86 5.49 -6.97
C VAL A 149 12.69 6.96 -6.60
N GLN A 150 13.43 7.88 -7.24
CA GLN A 150 13.25 9.32 -7.02
C GLN A 150 11.87 9.80 -7.47
N ASP A 151 11.39 9.31 -8.61
CA ASP A 151 10.03 9.60 -9.09
C ASP A 151 8.95 9.04 -8.15
N ASN A 152 9.19 7.86 -7.57
CA ASN A 152 8.32 7.31 -6.54
C ASN A 152 8.28 8.21 -5.29
N ALA A 153 9.43 8.63 -4.78
CA ALA A 153 9.52 9.50 -3.61
C ALA A 153 8.86 10.88 -3.82
N LEU A 154 8.95 11.41 -5.04
CA LEU A 154 8.20 12.60 -5.43
C LEU A 154 6.69 12.35 -5.30
N ARG A 155 6.21 11.26 -5.88
CA ARG A 155 4.79 10.89 -5.84
C ARG A 155 4.30 10.62 -4.42
N ASP A 156 5.13 10.02 -3.58
CA ASP A 156 4.83 9.80 -2.16
C ASP A 156 4.62 11.10 -1.40
N THR A 157 5.44 12.10 -1.73
CA THR A 157 5.37 13.42 -1.12
C THR A 157 4.10 14.13 -1.57
N GLN A 158 3.79 14.09 -2.87
CA GLN A 158 2.53 14.60 -3.43
C GLN A 158 1.31 13.93 -2.79
N TYR A 159 1.32 12.60 -2.74
CA TYR A 159 0.25 11.80 -2.11
C TYR A 159 0.09 12.14 -0.62
N SER A 160 1.19 12.34 0.09
CA SER A 160 1.17 12.62 1.52
C SER A 160 0.69 14.03 1.85
N LEU A 161 1.00 15.01 1.01
CA LEU A 161 0.62 16.42 1.19
C LEU A 161 -0.68 16.77 0.48
N GLN A 162 -1.16 15.91 -0.43
CA GLN A 162 -2.31 16.15 -1.31
C GLN A 162 -2.14 17.43 -2.16
N VAL A 163 -0.92 17.64 -2.69
CA VAL A 163 -0.60 18.75 -3.58
C VAL A 163 0.26 18.26 -4.75
N GLU A 164 0.09 18.87 -5.92
CA GLU A 164 0.84 18.50 -7.12
C GLU A 164 2.29 18.97 -7.09
N ALA A 165 2.54 20.20 -6.67
CA ALA A 165 3.88 20.76 -6.57
C ALA A 165 4.41 20.60 -5.15
N VAL A 166 5.56 19.93 -5.01
CA VAL A 166 6.21 19.68 -3.71
C VAL A 166 7.67 20.13 -3.73
N ASP A 167 8.15 20.57 -2.58
CA ASP A 167 9.56 20.91 -2.40
C ASP A 167 10.40 19.63 -2.22
N ARG A 168 11.33 19.38 -3.15
CA ARG A 168 12.27 18.25 -3.12
C ARG A 168 13.38 18.42 -2.06
N GLN A 169 13.45 19.56 -1.38
CA GLN A 169 14.32 19.77 -0.23
C GLN A 169 13.58 19.61 1.11
N SER A 170 12.26 19.41 1.08
CA SER A 170 11.46 19.21 2.29
C SER A 170 11.92 17.98 3.08
N GLU A 171 11.72 18.03 4.40
CA GLU A 171 12.04 16.90 5.29
C GLU A 171 11.26 15.64 4.90
N LEU A 172 10.00 15.80 4.46
CA LEU A 172 9.17 14.70 4.03
C LEU A 172 9.71 14.05 2.75
N TYR A 173 10.09 14.83 1.74
CA TYR A 173 10.68 14.27 0.52
C TYR A 173 11.98 13.51 0.83
N ARG A 174 12.87 14.09 1.64
CA ARG A 174 14.12 13.43 2.05
C ARG A 174 13.86 12.11 2.78
N LEU A 175 12.86 12.10 3.69
CA LEU A 175 12.43 10.88 4.37
C LEU A 175 11.90 9.83 3.39
N ARG A 176 11.05 10.23 2.44
CA ARG A 176 10.46 9.30 1.46
C ARG A 176 11.53 8.71 0.53
N LEU A 177 12.39 9.56 -0.02
CA LEU A 177 13.50 9.14 -0.86
C LEU A 177 14.41 8.14 -0.13
N GLN A 178 14.76 8.43 1.14
CA GLN A 178 15.56 7.53 1.94
C GLN A 178 14.90 6.15 2.07
N ARG A 179 13.63 6.10 2.46
CA ARG A 179 12.91 4.83 2.71
C ARG A 179 12.64 4.05 1.43
N ASP A 180 12.28 4.72 0.35
CA ASP A 180 12.06 4.08 -0.95
C ASP A 180 13.35 3.47 -1.47
N ARG A 181 14.46 4.19 -1.34
CA ARG A 181 15.78 3.69 -1.70
C ARG A 181 16.20 2.49 -0.85
N GLU A 182 16.04 2.55 0.46
CA GLU A 182 16.31 1.43 1.37
C GLU A 182 15.46 0.19 1.00
N ALA A 183 14.17 0.37 0.72
CA ALA A 183 13.27 -0.70 0.31
C ALA A 183 13.67 -1.30 -1.05
N ALA A 184 14.00 -0.46 -2.04
CA ALA A 184 14.45 -0.91 -3.36
C ALA A 184 15.78 -1.68 -3.27
N CYS A 185 16.77 -1.19 -2.51
CA CYS A 185 18.05 -1.88 -2.29
C CYS A 185 17.84 -3.28 -1.70
N ALA A 186 17.02 -3.37 -0.64
CA ALA A 186 16.75 -4.62 0.05
C ALA A 186 15.94 -5.60 -0.82
N ALA A 187 14.92 -5.11 -1.52
CA ALA A 187 14.11 -5.91 -2.42
C ALA A 187 14.93 -6.44 -3.60
N LEU A 188 15.76 -5.60 -4.22
CA LEU A 188 16.65 -5.99 -5.31
C LEU A 188 17.61 -7.11 -4.86
N ALA A 189 18.23 -6.96 -3.69
CA ALA A 189 19.11 -7.98 -3.12
C ALA A 189 18.37 -9.30 -2.88
N TRP A 190 17.19 -9.23 -2.25
CA TRP A 190 16.42 -10.42 -1.91
C TRP A 190 15.92 -11.16 -3.16
N MET A 191 15.34 -10.44 -4.12
CA MET A 191 14.78 -11.02 -5.34
C MET A 191 15.86 -11.61 -6.26
N ASN A 192 17.06 -11.03 -6.30
CA ASN A 192 18.18 -11.63 -7.03
C ASN A 192 18.60 -12.97 -6.45
N ASN A 193 18.61 -13.11 -5.13
CA ASN A 193 19.04 -14.32 -4.45
C ASN A 193 17.96 -15.42 -4.39
N ASN A 194 16.68 -15.04 -4.38
CA ASN A 194 15.58 -16.00 -4.19
C ASN A 194 14.77 -16.27 -5.47
N ARG A 195 14.76 -15.34 -6.44
CA ARG A 195 14.07 -15.43 -7.74
C ARG A 195 12.63 -15.97 -7.62
N PRO A 196 11.69 -15.25 -6.96
CA PRO A 196 10.30 -15.68 -6.90
C PRO A 196 9.68 -15.72 -8.30
N ASP A 197 8.68 -16.58 -8.50
CA ASP A 197 7.98 -16.70 -9.79
C ASP A 197 6.98 -15.54 -9.99
N VAL A 198 6.50 -14.95 -8.90
CA VAL A 198 5.65 -13.76 -8.91
C VAL A 198 5.82 -12.96 -7.62
N VAL A 199 5.79 -11.64 -7.76
CA VAL A 199 5.78 -10.69 -6.63
C VAL A 199 4.37 -10.11 -6.50
N VAL A 200 3.82 -10.10 -5.28
CA VAL A 200 2.49 -9.56 -4.97
C VAL A 200 2.66 -8.36 -4.06
N ILE A 201 2.10 -7.21 -4.47
CA ILE A 201 2.35 -5.92 -3.80
C ILE A 201 1.04 -5.13 -3.69
N PRO A 202 0.62 -4.70 -2.48
CA PRO A 202 -0.42 -3.70 -2.36
C PRO A 202 -0.08 -2.41 -3.11
N ASN A 203 -1.01 -1.83 -3.84
CA ASN A 203 -0.90 -0.54 -4.57
C ASN A 203 0.16 -0.47 -5.69
N GLY A 204 1.42 -0.72 -5.37
CA GLY A 204 2.55 -0.71 -6.31
C GLY A 204 2.91 0.65 -6.91
N SER A 205 2.30 1.76 -6.47
CA SER A 205 2.48 3.09 -7.10
C SER A 205 2.99 4.16 -6.14
N ILE A 206 2.91 3.92 -4.83
CA ILE A 206 3.32 4.84 -3.77
C ILE A 206 4.02 4.08 -2.65
N LEU A 207 4.70 4.80 -1.78
CA LEU A 207 5.43 4.32 -0.62
C LEU A 207 6.49 3.30 -1.01
N GLU A 208 6.94 2.53 -0.02
CA GLU A 208 7.86 1.43 -0.25
C GLU A 208 7.25 0.37 -1.20
N PHE A 209 5.93 0.34 -1.38
CA PHE A 209 5.27 -0.54 -2.35
C PHE A 209 5.70 -0.22 -3.79
N GLY A 210 5.71 1.06 -4.15
CA GLY A 210 6.16 1.49 -5.48
C GLY A 210 7.64 1.23 -5.69
N ALA A 211 8.48 1.48 -4.69
CA ALA A 211 9.90 1.16 -4.76
C ALA A 211 10.18 -0.33 -5.00
N VAL A 212 9.49 -1.22 -4.27
CA VAL A 212 9.60 -2.68 -4.45
C VAL A 212 9.03 -3.13 -5.79
N TYR A 213 7.94 -2.50 -6.26
CA TYR A 213 7.40 -2.74 -7.60
C TYR A 213 8.45 -2.43 -8.67
N GLN A 214 9.11 -1.25 -8.61
CA GLN A 214 10.13 -0.88 -9.60
C GLN A 214 11.31 -1.85 -9.57
N ALA A 215 11.78 -2.26 -8.39
CA ALA A 215 12.85 -3.25 -8.27
C ALA A 215 12.47 -4.61 -8.89
N ALA A 216 11.22 -5.06 -8.69
CA ALA A 216 10.74 -6.32 -9.26
C ALA A 216 10.63 -6.24 -10.79
N ARG A 217 10.09 -5.14 -11.31
CA ARG A 217 9.97 -4.90 -12.76
C ARG A 217 11.32 -4.73 -13.44
N PHE A 218 12.28 -4.08 -12.77
CA PHE A 218 13.66 -3.97 -13.24
C PHE A 218 14.32 -5.34 -13.44
N LEU A 219 14.03 -6.30 -12.55
CA LEU A 219 14.49 -7.69 -12.68
C LEU A 219 13.67 -8.54 -13.68
N GLY A 220 12.68 -7.95 -14.36
CA GLY A 220 11.80 -8.67 -15.28
C GLY A 220 10.81 -9.62 -14.60
N LEU A 221 10.65 -9.54 -13.27
CA LEU A 221 9.78 -10.46 -12.53
C LEU A 221 8.31 -10.13 -12.78
N PRO A 222 7.42 -11.14 -12.89
CA PRO A 222 5.99 -10.92 -12.87
C PRO A 222 5.55 -10.27 -11.56
N VAL A 223 4.76 -9.21 -11.65
CA VAL A 223 4.21 -8.51 -10.48
C VAL A 223 2.69 -8.47 -10.56
N VAL A 224 2.01 -8.76 -9.46
CA VAL A 224 0.59 -8.49 -9.28
C VAL A 224 0.47 -7.39 -8.25
N THR A 225 -0.11 -6.26 -8.66
CA THR A 225 -0.48 -5.19 -7.73
C THR A 225 -1.96 -5.21 -7.45
N TYR A 226 -2.35 -4.80 -6.24
CA TYR A 226 -3.76 -4.82 -5.85
C TYR A 226 -4.13 -3.71 -4.88
N GLU A 227 -5.36 -3.23 -4.96
CA GLU A 227 -5.86 -2.15 -4.10
C GLU A 227 -7.36 -2.27 -3.84
N PHE A 228 -7.81 -1.65 -2.76
CA PHE A 228 -9.22 -1.53 -2.43
C PHE A 228 -9.78 -0.19 -2.90
N GLY A 229 -10.75 -0.26 -3.81
CA GLY A 229 -11.52 0.91 -4.20
C GLY A 229 -12.60 1.27 -3.17
N GLU A 230 -13.43 2.23 -3.53
CA GLU A 230 -14.55 2.69 -2.70
C GLU A 230 -15.71 1.68 -2.63
N GLN A 231 -15.79 0.79 -3.63
CA GLN A 231 -16.81 -0.25 -3.69
C GLN A 231 -16.47 -1.38 -2.70
N ARG A 232 -17.38 -1.64 -1.76
CA ARG A 232 -17.24 -2.76 -0.83
C ARG A 232 -17.24 -4.09 -1.59
N ASN A 233 -16.54 -5.09 -1.05
CA ASN A 233 -16.44 -6.44 -1.60
C ASN A 233 -15.82 -6.48 -3.02
N ARG A 234 -15.00 -5.50 -3.38
CA ARG A 234 -14.25 -5.48 -4.64
C ARG A 234 -12.79 -5.16 -4.39
N ILE A 235 -11.94 -5.80 -5.17
CA ILE A 235 -10.49 -5.60 -5.19
C ILE A 235 -10.10 -5.29 -6.63
N TRP A 236 -9.27 -4.29 -6.83
CA TRP A 236 -8.65 -4.02 -8.12
C TRP A 236 -7.34 -4.77 -8.19
N LEU A 237 -7.07 -5.36 -9.35
CA LEU A 237 -5.88 -6.15 -9.62
C LEU A 237 -5.27 -5.66 -10.92
N ALA A 238 -3.95 -5.57 -10.96
CA ALA A 238 -3.21 -5.34 -12.19
C ALA A 238 -2.00 -6.28 -12.25
N GLN A 239 -1.72 -6.79 -13.44
CA GLN A 239 -0.55 -7.63 -13.69
C GLN A 239 0.48 -6.82 -14.46
N ASN A 240 1.72 -6.74 -13.93
CA ASN A 240 2.84 -5.97 -14.46
C ASN A 240 2.52 -4.49 -14.69
N ALA A 241 1.56 -3.97 -13.93
CA ALA A 241 1.13 -2.58 -13.93
C ALA A 241 0.86 -2.12 -12.50
N GLU A 242 0.95 -0.82 -12.32
CA GLU A 242 0.59 -0.09 -11.11
C GLU A 242 -0.95 0.00 -11.01
N VAL A 243 -1.60 -0.74 -10.09
CA VAL A 243 -3.07 -0.85 -10.05
C VAL A 243 -3.76 0.51 -9.92
N MET A 244 -3.13 1.48 -9.24
CA MET A 244 -3.69 2.83 -9.08
C MET A 244 -3.77 3.63 -10.36
N ARG A 245 -2.99 3.28 -11.39
CA ARG A 245 -3.14 3.90 -12.72
C ARG A 245 -4.48 3.56 -13.36
N GLN A 246 -5.09 2.43 -12.96
CA GLN A 246 -6.32 1.91 -13.56
C GLN A 246 -6.25 1.95 -15.09
N ASP A 247 -5.12 1.51 -15.66
CA ASP A 247 -4.92 1.51 -17.09
C ASP A 247 -5.96 0.59 -17.74
N THR A 248 -6.87 1.22 -18.49
CA THR A 248 -7.96 0.54 -19.20
C THR A 248 -7.75 0.58 -20.70
N ASP A 249 -6.58 0.97 -21.21
CA ASP A 249 -6.31 1.07 -22.64
C ASP A 249 -6.54 -0.25 -23.35
N GLY A 250 -6.02 -1.35 -22.78
CA GLY A 250 -6.21 -2.69 -23.34
C GLY A 250 -7.69 -3.09 -23.39
N LEU A 251 -8.43 -2.81 -22.32
CA LEU A 251 -9.87 -3.05 -22.24
C LEU A 251 -10.64 -2.23 -23.27
N TRP A 252 -10.33 -0.93 -23.36
CA TRP A 252 -10.94 0.01 -24.30
C TRP A 252 -10.69 -0.40 -25.75
N ARG A 253 -9.44 -0.65 -26.13
CA ARG A 253 -9.08 -1.09 -27.50
C ARG A 253 -9.85 -2.36 -27.90
N SER A 254 -10.05 -3.28 -26.96
CA SER A 254 -10.77 -4.53 -27.19
C SER A 254 -12.28 -4.39 -27.27
N ARG A 255 -12.88 -3.38 -26.60
CA ARG A 255 -14.33 -3.29 -26.41
C ARG A 255 -15.00 -2.05 -26.97
N LYS A 256 -14.26 -1.04 -27.44
CA LYS A 256 -14.79 0.25 -27.91
C LYS A 256 -15.83 0.16 -29.05
N HIS A 257 -15.83 -0.94 -29.80
CA HIS A 257 -16.76 -1.17 -30.91
C HIS A 257 -17.99 -1.99 -30.51
N LEU A 258 -18.04 -2.51 -29.28
CA LEU A 258 -19.17 -3.28 -28.78
C LEU A 258 -20.23 -2.31 -28.27
N PRO A 259 -21.46 -2.34 -28.80
CA PRO A 259 -22.55 -1.55 -28.24
C PRO A 259 -22.88 -2.06 -26.83
N LEU A 260 -23.28 -1.14 -25.95
CA LEU A 260 -23.86 -1.53 -24.67
C LEU A 260 -25.24 -2.15 -24.91
N ALA A 261 -25.50 -3.28 -24.25
CA ALA A 261 -26.85 -3.85 -24.21
C ALA A 261 -27.83 -2.86 -23.53
N PRO A 262 -29.14 -2.90 -23.84
CA PRO A 262 -30.11 -2.01 -23.22
C PRO A 262 -30.04 -1.98 -21.68
N GLU A 263 -29.83 -3.13 -21.06
CA GLU A 263 -29.70 -3.27 -19.60
C GLU A 263 -28.44 -2.60 -19.07
N GLN A 264 -27.32 -2.72 -19.80
CA GLN A 264 -26.05 -2.05 -19.43
C GLN A 264 -26.17 -0.53 -19.58
N MET A 265 -26.88 -0.07 -20.60
CA MET A 265 -27.16 1.34 -20.80
C MET A 265 -28.05 1.89 -19.68
N ASP A 266 -29.07 1.13 -19.25
CA ASP A 266 -29.93 1.50 -18.12
C ASP A 266 -29.16 1.54 -16.80
N GLN A 267 -28.30 0.55 -16.54
CA GLN A 267 -27.38 0.57 -15.39
C GLN A 267 -26.48 1.80 -15.39
N ALA A 268 -25.87 2.14 -16.54
CA ALA A 268 -25.04 3.32 -16.67
C ALA A 268 -25.83 4.59 -16.36
N ARG A 269 -27.03 4.76 -16.95
CA ARG A 269 -27.92 5.90 -16.70
C ARG A 269 -28.31 6.01 -15.23
N THR A 270 -28.63 4.88 -14.59
CA THR A 270 -29.00 4.83 -13.17
C THR A 270 -27.83 5.24 -12.28
N LEU A 271 -26.63 4.74 -12.55
CA LEU A 271 -25.41 5.17 -11.85
C LEU A 271 -25.19 6.68 -12.01
N PHE A 272 -25.29 7.22 -13.22
CA PHE A 272 -25.16 8.66 -13.48
C PHE A 272 -26.20 9.48 -12.71
N ALA A 273 -27.46 9.07 -12.74
CA ALA A 273 -28.54 9.75 -12.01
C ALA A 273 -28.32 9.72 -10.49
N SER A 274 -27.87 8.58 -9.94
CA SER A 274 -27.53 8.48 -8.51
C SER A 274 -26.41 9.43 -8.12
N ARG A 275 -25.36 9.54 -8.96
CA ARG A 275 -24.24 10.46 -8.73
C ARG A 275 -24.69 11.92 -8.77
N GLN A 276 -25.52 12.33 -9.73
CA GLN A 276 -26.06 13.70 -9.83
C GLN A 276 -26.90 14.10 -8.61
N ARG A 277 -27.59 13.13 -7.99
CA ARG A 277 -28.43 13.35 -6.81
C ARG A 277 -27.68 13.16 -5.48
N ALA A 278 -26.35 13.06 -5.49
CA ALA A 278 -25.55 12.80 -4.31
C ALA A 278 -26.02 11.55 -3.50
N SER A 279 -26.56 10.55 -4.19
CA SER A 279 -27.14 9.35 -3.59
C SER A 279 -26.17 8.18 -3.65
N LEU A 280 -26.24 7.28 -2.65
CA LEU A 280 -25.50 6.03 -2.68
C LEU A 280 -26.07 5.11 -3.76
N TRP A 281 -25.19 4.41 -4.46
CA TRP A 281 -25.56 3.41 -5.46
C TRP A 281 -24.90 2.08 -5.09
N GLU A 282 -25.67 1.00 -5.08
CA GLU A 282 -25.22 -0.37 -4.78
C GLU A 282 -24.25 -0.46 -3.58
N ASN A 283 -23.02 -0.93 -3.82
CA ASN A 283 -21.99 -1.22 -2.83
C ASN A 283 -20.97 -0.10 -2.67
N PHE A 284 -21.23 1.11 -3.18
CA PHE A 284 -20.39 2.28 -2.92
C PHE A 284 -20.49 2.72 -1.46
N ALA A 285 -19.34 2.98 -0.84
CA ALA A 285 -19.27 3.32 0.57
C ALA A 285 -19.45 4.81 0.88
N ARG A 286 -19.36 5.70 -0.12
CA ARG A 286 -19.46 7.15 0.04
C ARG A 286 -20.36 7.77 -1.04
N ARG A 287 -20.89 8.95 -0.73
CA ARG A 287 -21.60 9.79 -1.70
C ARG A 287 -20.55 10.56 -2.49
N TRP A 288 -20.71 10.64 -3.80
CA TRP A 288 -19.76 11.36 -4.67
C TRP A 288 -19.77 12.88 -4.49
N GLN A 289 -20.88 13.42 -3.98
CA GLN A 289 -21.03 14.82 -3.59
C GLN A 289 -21.76 14.87 -2.24
N GLY A 290 -21.39 15.81 -1.38
CA GLY A 290 -22.09 16.05 -0.11
C GLY A 290 -23.42 16.79 -0.30
N VAL A 291 -23.56 17.52 -1.41
CA VAL A 291 -24.71 18.35 -1.78
C VAL A 291 -25.10 18.09 -3.24
N PRO A 292 -26.39 18.16 -3.61
CA PRO A 292 -26.83 18.06 -4.99
C PRO A 292 -26.25 19.18 -5.87
N SER A 293 -26.20 18.98 -7.19
CA SER A 293 -25.79 20.03 -8.14
C SER A 293 -26.66 21.27 -7.97
N GLU A 294 -26.03 22.42 -7.77
CA GLU A 294 -26.68 23.73 -7.86
C GLU A 294 -26.63 24.24 -9.30
N GLY A 295 -27.58 25.12 -9.67
CA GLY A 295 -27.56 25.75 -10.99
C GLY A 295 -26.33 26.63 -11.16
N GLY A 296 -25.71 26.61 -12.35
CA GLY A 296 -24.47 27.36 -12.62
C GLY A 296 -24.55 28.86 -12.32
N GLU A 297 -25.74 29.46 -12.42
CA GLU A 297 -25.97 30.87 -12.09
C GLU A 297 -25.87 31.16 -10.58
N LYS A 298 -26.27 30.20 -9.74
CA LYS A 298 -26.11 30.32 -8.29
C LYS A 298 -24.64 30.27 -7.88
N VAL A 299 -23.86 29.40 -8.52
CA VAL A 299 -22.39 29.34 -8.35
C VAL A 299 -21.74 30.62 -8.85
N ARG A 300 -22.19 31.15 -9.99
CA ARG A 300 -21.72 32.43 -10.56
C ARG A 300 -21.90 33.58 -9.58
N GLN A 301 -23.09 33.73 -9.01
CA GLN A 301 -23.39 34.76 -8.02
C GLN A 301 -22.57 34.58 -6.74
N ALA A 302 -22.47 33.35 -6.22
CA ALA A 302 -21.74 33.06 -4.98
C ALA A 302 -20.23 33.35 -5.08
N LEU A 303 -19.64 33.14 -6.27
CA LEU A 303 -18.21 33.35 -6.52
C LEU A 303 -17.88 34.71 -7.15
N GLY A 304 -18.88 35.59 -7.34
CA GLY A 304 -18.69 36.90 -7.97
C GLY A 304 -18.17 36.83 -9.41
N LEU A 305 -18.53 35.79 -10.15
CA LEU A 305 -18.06 35.57 -11.52
C LEU A 305 -18.92 36.37 -12.51
N ASP A 306 -18.29 36.92 -13.55
CA ASP A 306 -18.98 37.61 -14.64
C ASP A 306 -19.63 36.63 -15.63
N ALA A 307 -20.12 37.10 -16.78
CA ALA A 307 -20.86 36.29 -17.75
C ALA A 307 -20.01 35.29 -18.57
N ARG A 308 -18.69 35.19 -18.34
CA ARG A 308 -17.85 34.24 -19.08
C ARG A 308 -18.25 32.78 -18.80
N PRO A 309 -17.97 31.85 -19.75
CA PRO A 309 -18.19 30.42 -19.53
C PRO A 309 -17.43 29.93 -18.30
N ILE A 310 -18.13 29.18 -17.45
CA ILE A 310 -17.52 28.54 -16.28
C ILE A 310 -17.09 27.14 -16.70
N VAL A 311 -15.82 26.81 -16.47
CA VAL A 311 -15.29 25.45 -16.67
C VAL A 311 -15.00 24.86 -15.30
N LEU A 312 -15.59 23.70 -15.01
CA LEU A 312 -15.25 22.91 -13.84
C LEU A 312 -14.03 22.04 -14.18
N LEU A 313 -12.90 22.32 -13.52
CA LEU A 313 -11.77 21.39 -13.45
C LEU A 313 -12.04 20.41 -12.31
N ALA A 314 -12.54 19.23 -12.65
CA ALA A 314 -12.66 18.14 -11.69
C ALA A 314 -11.26 17.56 -11.41
N THR A 315 -10.93 17.39 -10.13
CA THR A 315 -9.67 16.73 -9.74
C THR A 315 -9.67 15.27 -10.17
N ASN A 316 -8.50 14.79 -10.57
CA ASN A 316 -8.25 13.44 -11.08
C ASN A 316 -8.19 12.36 -9.97
N ILE A 317 -8.27 12.75 -8.70
CA ILE A 317 -8.24 11.82 -7.56
C ILE A 317 -9.65 11.69 -6.98
N ILE A 318 -10.18 10.46 -7.01
CA ILE A 318 -11.51 10.09 -6.48
C ILE A 318 -11.70 10.61 -5.05
N GLY A 319 -10.66 10.53 -4.21
CA GLY A 319 -10.67 11.04 -2.84
C GLY A 319 -10.74 12.57 -2.72
N ASP A 320 -10.14 13.30 -3.65
CA ASP A 320 -10.09 14.77 -3.60
C ASP A 320 -11.34 15.40 -4.21
N SER A 321 -11.97 14.75 -5.19
CA SER A 321 -13.28 15.17 -5.69
C SER A 321 -14.39 15.10 -4.62
N LEU A 322 -14.20 14.24 -3.60
CA LEU A 322 -15.09 14.14 -2.44
C LEU A 322 -14.86 15.26 -1.40
N THR A 323 -13.68 15.88 -1.37
CA THR A 323 -13.31 16.91 -0.38
C THR A 323 -13.45 18.34 -0.91
N LEU A 324 -13.66 18.53 -2.22
CA LEU A 324 -13.90 19.83 -2.84
C LEU A 324 -15.29 20.44 -2.55
N THR A 325 -15.93 20.09 -1.44
CA THR A 325 -17.00 20.94 -0.94
C THR A 325 -16.34 22.24 -0.47
N PRO A 326 -16.65 23.42 -1.01
CA PRO A 326 -16.10 24.66 -0.48
C PRO A 326 -16.54 24.77 0.98
N GLY A 327 -15.60 24.50 1.88
CA GLY A 327 -15.71 24.91 3.25
C GLY A 327 -15.70 26.43 3.23
N VAL A 328 -16.82 27.03 3.62
CA VAL A 328 -16.80 28.39 4.15
C VAL A 328 -15.81 28.34 5.32
N GLN A 329 -14.64 28.97 5.15
CA GLN A 329 -13.76 29.31 6.26
C GLN A 329 -14.42 30.40 7.10
#